data_AF-A0AAW4VZB3-F1
#
_entry.id   AF-A0AAW4VZB3-F1
#
_cell.length_a   1.000
_cell.length_b   1.000
_cell.length_c   1.000
_cell.angle_alpha   90.00
_cell.angle_beta   90.00
_cell.angle_gamma   90.00
#
_symmetry.space_group_name_H-M   'P 1'
#
loop_
_entity.id
_entity.type
_entity.pdbx_description
1 polymer ?
#
loop_
_entity_poly.entity_id
_entity_poly.type
_entity_poly.pdbx_seq_one_letter_code
_entity_poly.pdbx_strand_id
1 'polypeptide(L)'
;MALFVTKEGKRKSPMAVTCFFVDLLFCLVFGGMYALLTGVLHDHLPLGGGMAENWIHCGLIAVVGTAVCCILFLLPDKRIVPYSFASLPVITIMCVVAAFQLEPAARNMMLYVTFLYTLMPILVGNAVSWTVYFKLCKNPMPRRL
;
A
#
# COMPACT_ATOMS: atom_id res chain seq x y z
N MET A 1 4.14 13.61 29.44
CA MET A 1 3.40 13.03 28.30
C MET A 1 3.87 11.58 28.13
N ALA A 2 3.08 10.61 28.56
CA ALA A 2 3.43 9.19 28.45
C ALA A 2 3.21 8.71 27.00
N LEU A 3 4.29 8.23 26.37
CA LEU A 3 4.36 7.87 24.94
C LEU A 3 3.43 6.71 24.51
N PHE A 4 2.69 6.09 25.45
CA PHE A 4 2.00 4.81 25.24
C PHE A 4 0.49 4.78 25.56
N VAL A 5 -0.12 5.89 25.99
CA VAL A 5 -1.53 5.89 26.44
C VAL A 5 -2.27 7.10 25.86
N THR A 6 -3.44 6.85 25.27
CA THR A 6 -4.40 7.90 24.91
C THR A 6 -5.15 8.39 26.15
N LYS A 7 -5.85 9.53 26.09
CA LYS A 7 -6.65 10.05 27.22
C LYS A 7 -7.73 9.09 27.74
N GLU A 8 -8.03 8.02 27.02
CA GLU A 8 -9.06 7.02 27.34
C GLU A 8 -8.49 5.69 27.92
N GLY A 9 -7.22 5.66 28.33
CA GLY A 9 -6.64 4.48 28.98
C GLY A 9 -6.35 3.28 28.06
N LYS A 10 -6.66 3.35 26.75
CA LYS A 10 -6.23 2.34 25.78
C LYS A 10 -4.78 2.57 25.32
N ARG A 11 -3.99 1.49 25.34
CA ARG A 11 -2.60 1.41 24.84
C ARG A 11 -2.54 1.88 23.38
N LYS A 12 -1.49 2.63 23.02
CA LYS A 12 -1.17 3.07 21.64
C LYS A 12 -0.56 1.95 20.78
N SER A 13 0.02 0.93 21.44
CA SER A 13 0.62 -0.28 20.86
C SER A 13 -0.29 -1.12 19.92
N PRO A 14 -1.60 -1.35 20.19
CA PRO A 14 -2.47 -2.09 19.27
C PRO A 14 -2.61 -1.44 17.89
N MET A 15 -2.63 -0.10 17.79
CA MET A 15 -2.76 0.59 16.49
C MET A 15 -1.58 0.34 15.55
N ALA A 16 -0.35 0.35 16.08
CA ALA A 16 0.85 0.09 15.27
C ALA A 16 0.89 -1.36 14.78
N VAL A 17 0.51 -2.31 15.63
CA VAL A 17 0.43 -3.74 15.26
C VAL A 17 -0.66 -3.96 14.20
N THR A 18 -1.83 -3.35 14.36
CA THR A 18 -2.89 -3.43 13.36
C THR A 18 -2.45 -2.84 12.02
N CYS A 19 -1.78 -1.68 12.01
CA CYS A 19 -1.25 -1.10 10.78
C CYS A 19 -0.24 -2.04 10.12
N PHE A 20 0.67 -2.65 10.88
CA PHE A 20 1.64 -3.61 10.35
C PHE A 20 0.98 -4.85 9.71
N PHE A 21 -0.04 -5.43 10.35
CA PHE A 21 -0.78 -6.55 9.77
C PHE A 21 -1.57 -6.15 8.52
N VAL A 22 -2.16 -4.96 8.50
CA VAL A 22 -2.85 -4.42 7.33
C VAL A 22 -1.86 -4.09 6.21
N ASP A 23 -0.67 -3.63 6.53
CA ASP A 23 0.39 -3.40 5.55
C ASP A 23 0.87 -4.71 4.91
N LEU A 24 1.02 -5.78 5.70
CA LEU A 24 1.31 -7.12 5.18
C LEU A 24 0.18 -7.62 4.27
N LEU A 25 -1.07 -7.39 4.66
CA LEU A 25 -2.23 -7.70 3.82
C LEU A 25 -2.18 -6.89 2.51
N PHE A 26 -1.84 -5.60 2.56
CA PHE A 26 -1.68 -4.77 1.37
C PHE A 26 -0.57 -5.30 0.47
N CYS A 27 0.60 -5.60 1.02
CA CYS A 27 1.69 -6.22 0.28
C CYS A 27 1.27 -7.54 -0.39
N LEU A 28 0.49 -8.37 0.29
CA LEU A 28 -0.05 -9.62 -0.29
C LEU A 28 -1.07 -9.35 -1.39
N VAL A 29 -1.98 -8.39 -1.22
CA VAL A 29 -2.98 -8.03 -2.24
C VAL A 29 -2.30 -7.43 -3.46
N PHE A 30 -1.39 -6.46 -3.28
CA PHE A 30 -0.63 -5.87 -4.38
C PHE A 30 0.27 -6.89 -5.05
N GLY A 31 1.00 -7.71 -4.28
CA GLY A 31 1.87 -8.77 -4.83
C GLY A 31 1.08 -9.84 -5.58
N GLY A 32 -0.05 -10.29 -5.03
CA GLY A 32 -0.93 -11.27 -5.68
C GLY A 32 -1.57 -10.72 -6.94
N MET A 33 -2.05 -9.47 -6.92
CA MET A 33 -2.57 -8.84 -8.12
C MET A 33 -1.50 -8.60 -9.16
N TYR A 34 -0.27 -8.27 -8.77
CA TYR A 34 0.83 -8.25 -9.72
C TYR A 34 1.09 -9.63 -10.33
N ALA A 35 1.18 -10.69 -9.54
CA ALA A 35 1.42 -12.03 -10.07
C ALA A 35 0.34 -12.48 -11.08
N LEU A 36 -0.93 -12.16 -10.79
CA LEU A 36 -2.07 -12.57 -11.63
C LEU A 36 -2.28 -11.65 -12.84
N LEU A 37 -2.23 -10.33 -12.65
CA LEU A 37 -2.55 -9.36 -13.70
C LEU A 37 -1.38 -9.11 -14.65
N THR A 38 -0.12 -9.30 -14.22
CA THR A 38 1.04 -9.08 -15.11
C THR A 38 1.01 -10.02 -16.31
N GLY A 39 0.66 -11.29 -16.10
CA GLY A 39 0.53 -12.26 -17.20
C GLY A 39 -0.60 -11.91 -18.16
N VAL A 40 -1.80 -11.66 -17.61
CA VAL A 40 -2.99 -11.30 -18.41
C VAL A 40 -2.79 -9.99 -19.18
N LEU A 41 -2.13 -9.01 -18.57
CA LEU A 41 -1.94 -7.69 -19.18
C LEU A 41 -0.86 -7.70 -20.26
N HIS A 42 0.16 -8.55 -20.13
CA HIS A 42 1.17 -8.74 -21.18
C HIS A 42 0.59 -9.46 -22.41
N ASP A 43 -0.35 -10.39 -22.22
CA ASP A 43 -1.02 -11.07 -23.33
C ASP A 43 -2.03 -10.16 -24.06
N HIS A 44 -2.71 -9.24 -23.37
CA HIS A 44 -3.75 -8.37 -23.95
C HIS A 44 -3.27 -6.99 -24.42
N LEU A 45 -2.16 -6.46 -23.88
CA LEU A 45 -1.54 -5.21 -24.34
C LEU A 45 -0.05 -5.42 -24.62
N PRO A 46 0.32 -5.95 -25.81
CA PRO A 46 1.70 -5.91 -26.29
C PRO A 46 2.04 -4.48 -26.72
N LEU A 47 2.23 -3.58 -25.75
CA LEU A 47 2.63 -2.18 -25.93
C LEU A 47 4.13 -2.06 -26.20
N GLY A 48 4.68 -2.87 -27.12
CA GLY A 48 6.03 -2.68 -27.63
C GLY A 48 7.13 -2.60 -26.57
N GLY A 49 7.08 -3.43 -25.52
CA GLY A 49 8.27 -3.96 -24.81
C GLY A 49 9.23 -2.93 -24.21
N GLY A 50 8.73 -1.78 -23.77
CA GLY A 50 9.53 -0.70 -23.18
C GLY A 50 9.31 -0.51 -21.68
N MET A 51 10.15 0.31 -21.05
CA MET A 51 9.95 0.72 -19.65
C MET A 51 8.59 1.42 -19.43
N ALA A 52 8.05 2.07 -20.46
CA ALA A 52 6.72 2.70 -20.42
C ALA A 52 5.57 1.70 -20.25
N GLU A 53 5.65 0.52 -20.87
CA GLU A 53 4.64 -0.53 -20.73
C GLU A 53 4.60 -1.03 -19.28
N ASN A 54 5.77 -1.32 -18.71
CA ASN A 54 5.89 -1.70 -17.30
C ASN A 54 5.28 -0.65 -16.38
N TRP A 55 5.54 0.64 -16.61
CA TRP A 55 4.96 1.71 -15.79
C TRP A 55 3.43 1.80 -15.90
N ILE A 56 2.86 1.59 -17.10
CA ILE A 56 1.42 1.57 -17.31
C ILE A 56 0.79 0.37 -16.60
N HIS A 57 1.40 -0.82 -16.73
CA HIS A 57 0.93 -2.04 -16.10
C HIS A 57 0.97 -1.90 -14.57
N CYS A 58 2.07 -1.37 -14.05
CA CYS A 58 2.24 -1.05 -12.64
C CYS A 58 1.20 -0.06 -12.14
N GLY A 59 0.95 1.02 -12.89
CA GLY A 59 -0.04 2.03 -12.53
C GLY A 59 -1.46 1.46 -12.49
N LEU A 60 -1.83 0.64 -13.47
CA LEU A 60 -3.16 0.04 -13.57
C LEU A 60 -3.39 -0.95 -12.42
N ILE A 61 -2.42 -1.81 -12.13
CA ILE A 61 -2.46 -2.73 -10.98
C ILE A 61 -2.50 -1.95 -9.67
N ALA A 62 -1.74 -0.87 -9.54
CA ALA A 62 -1.76 -0.01 -8.35
C ALA A 62 -3.15 0.60 -8.14
N VAL A 63 -3.82 1.10 -9.18
CA VAL A 63 -5.19 1.64 -9.09
C VAL A 63 -6.18 0.58 -8.64
N VAL A 64 -6.15 -0.60 -9.26
CA VAL A 64 -7.05 -1.72 -8.89
C VAL A 64 -6.76 -2.18 -7.46
N GLY A 65 -5.48 -2.29 -7.06
CA GLY A 65 -5.07 -2.66 -5.70
C GLY A 65 -5.47 -1.64 -4.66
N THR A 66 -5.31 -0.35 -4.96
CA THR A 66 -5.79 0.70 -4.09
C THR A 66 -7.31 0.64 -3.96
N ALA A 67 -8.07 0.36 -5.03
CA ALA A 67 -9.52 0.20 -4.95
C ALA A 67 -9.94 -0.97 -4.04
N VAL A 68 -9.27 -2.13 -4.16
CA VAL A 68 -9.49 -3.28 -3.28
C VAL A 68 -9.14 -2.95 -1.83
N CYS A 69 -7.98 -2.32 -1.58
CA CYS A 69 -7.58 -1.88 -0.25
C CYS A 69 -8.53 -0.83 0.33
N CYS A 70 -9.16 -0.01 -0.51
CA CYS A 70 -10.15 0.97 -0.08
C CYS A 70 -11.47 0.34 0.39
N ILE A 71 -11.74 -0.94 0.10
CA ILE A 71 -12.90 -1.66 0.67
C ILE A 71 -12.79 -1.70 2.21
N LEU A 72 -11.58 -1.70 2.76
CA LEU A 72 -11.36 -1.66 4.21
C LEU A 72 -11.84 -0.35 4.86
N PHE A 73 -12.16 0.71 4.11
CA PHE A 73 -12.85 1.88 4.66
C PHE A 73 -14.28 1.58 5.16
N LEU A 74 -14.86 0.43 4.80
CA LEU A 74 -16.13 -0.07 5.38
C LEU A 74 -15.99 -0.52 6.84
N LEU A 75 -14.76 -0.76 7.32
CA LEU A 75 -14.52 -1.08 8.73
C LEU A 75 -14.87 0.11 9.63
N PRO A 76 -15.27 -0.14 10.90
CA PRO A 76 -15.63 0.91 11.85
C PRO A 76 -14.50 1.93 12.08
N ASP A 77 -13.24 1.49 12.01
CA ASP A 77 -12.05 2.32 12.16
C ASP A 77 -11.50 2.83 10.82
N LYS A 78 -12.12 3.89 10.30
CA LYS A 78 -11.79 4.53 9.01
C LYS A 78 -10.36 5.11 8.91
N ARG A 79 -9.66 5.20 10.04
CA ARG A 79 -8.30 5.75 10.11
C ARG A 79 -7.22 4.73 9.75
N ILE A 80 -7.52 3.43 9.83
CA ILE A 80 -6.51 2.38 9.65
C ILE A 80 -5.93 2.43 8.22
N VAL A 81 -6.79 2.58 7.20
CA VAL A 81 -6.37 2.59 5.79
C VAL A 81 -5.36 3.70 5.45
N PRO A 82 -5.61 5.01 5.75
CA PRO A 82 -4.62 6.05 5.45
C PRO A 82 -3.36 5.94 6.31
N TYR A 83 -3.43 5.42 7.54
CA TYR A 83 -2.23 5.16 8.34
C TYR A 83 -1.37 4.04 7.75
N SER A 84 -1.98 2.96 7.25
CA SER A 84 -1.28 1.87 6.56
C SER A 84 -0.60 2.34 5.27
N PHE A 85 -1.29 3.13 4.44
CA PHE A 85 -0.64 3.73 3.27
C PHE A 85 0.51 4.68 3.64
N ALA A 86 0.44 5.35 4.79
CA ALA A 86 1.53 6.19 5.29
C ALA A 86 2.70 5.39 5.90
N SER A 87 2.51 4.13 6.33
CA SER A 87 3.59 3.26 6.81
C SER A 87 4.24 2.41 5.71
N LEU A 88 3.60 2.22 4.55
CA LEU A 88 4.21 1.55 3.38
C LEU A 88 5.60 2.10 2.96
N PRO A 89 5.86 3.43 2.96
CA PRO A 89 7.20 3.97 2.74
C PRO A 89 8.23 3.47 3.77
N VAL A 90 7.83 3.33 5.03
CA VAL A 90 8.71 2.83 6.09
C VAL A 90 9.11 1.39 5.81
N ILE A 91 8.15 0.55 5.41
CA ILE A 91 8.42 -0.85 5.02
C ILE A 91 9.31 -0.91 3.78
N THR A 92 9.07 -0.02 2.80
CA THR A 92 9.90 0.07 1.60
C THR A 92 11.34 0.44 1.94
N ILE A 93 11.56 1.41 2.84
CA ILE A 93 12.90 1.77 3.32
C ILE A 93 13.56 0.58 4.01
N MET A 94 12.82 -0.16 4.84
CA MET A 94 13.34 -1.38 5.50
C MET A 94 13.75 -2.43 4.46
N CYS A 95 12.96 -2.65 3.41
CA CYS A 95 13.30 -3.54 2.29
C CYS A 95 14.54 -3.04 1.52
N VAL A 96 14.68 -1.74 1.31
CA VAL A 96 15.86 -1.15 0.66
C VAL A 96 17.12 -1.38 1.50
N VAL A 97 17.05 -1.13 2.82
CA VAL A 97 18.16 -1.41 3.75
C VAL A 97 18.52 -2.90 3.76
N ALA A 98 17.52 -3.78 3.74
CA ALA A 98 17.74 -5.22 3.62
C ALA A 98 18.39 -5.61 2.28
N ALA A 99 18.00 -4.96 1.17
CA ALA A 99 18.58 -5.20 -0.15
C ALA A 99 20.07 -4.85 -0.21
N PHE A 100 20.54 -3.88 0.58
CA PHE A 100 21.97 -3.58 0.69
C PHE A 100 22.80 -4.69 1.34
N GLN A 101 22.17 -5.65 2.03
CA GLN A 101 22.85 -6.83 2.59
C GLN A 101 22.97 -7.99 1.60
N LEU A 102 22.35 -7.91 0.42
CA LEU A 102 22.45 -8.94 -0.62
C LEU A 102 23.67 -8.71 -1.54
N GLU A 103 24.07 -9.78 -2.24
CA GLU A 103 25.09 -9.71 -3.29
C GLU A 103 24.77 -8.65 -4.35
N PRO A 104 25.80 -8.00 -4.95
CA PRO A 104 25.62 -6.87 -5.88
C PRO A 104 24.70 -7.19 -7.07
N ALA A 105 24.74 -8.43 -7.57
CA ALA A 105 23.92 -8.89 -8.69
C ALA A 105 22.43 -8.98 -8.32
N ALA A 106 22.12 -9.51 -7.13
CA ALA A 106 20.75 -9.64 -6.64
C ALA A 106 20.19 -8.31 -6.12
N ARG A 107 21.05 -7.44 -5.57
CA ARG A 107 20.68 -6.13 -5.02
C ARG A 107 20.00 -5.24 -6.05
N ASN A 108 20.57 -5.11 -7.25
CA ASN A 108 19.99 -4.24 -8.28
C ASN A 108 18.61 -4.72 -8.73
N MET A 109 18.43 -6.03 -8.86
CA MET A 109 17.14 -6.63 -9.20
C MET A 109 16.12 -6.43 -8.06
N MET A 110 16.52 -6.67 -6.81
CA MET A 110 15.66 -6.49 -5.65
C MET A 110 15.22 -5.03 -5.46
N LEU A 111 16.14 -4.07 -5.66
CA LEU A 111 15.82 -2.64 -5.62
C LEU A 111 14.90 -2.24 -6.77
N TYR A 112 15.18 -2.69 -8.00
CA TYR A 112 14.34 -2.40 -9.17
C TYR A 112 12.90 -2.89 -8.95
N VAL A 113 12.75 -4.15 -8.54
CA VAL A 113 11.47 -4.75 -8.15
C VAL A 113 10.83 -3.90 -7.04
N THR A 114 11.51 -3.71 -5.92
CA THR A 114 10.95 -2.96 -4.77
C THR A 114 10.40 -1.60 -5.19
N PHE A 115 11.17 -0.78 -5.90
CA PHE A 115 10.70 0.52 -6.35
C PHE A 115 9.59 0.43 -7.39
N LEU A 116 9.68 -0.50 -8.35
CA LEU A 116 8.66 -0.66 -9.39
C LEU A 116 7.31 -1.08 -8.79
N TYR A 117 7.32 -1.93 -7.76
CA TYR A 117 6.11 -2.46 -7.13
C TYR A 117 5.58 -1.60 -5.98
N THR A 118 6.40 -0.86 -5.23
CA THR A 118 5.90 -0.08 -4.07
C THR A 118 5.68 1.39 -4.36
N LEU A 119 6.41 2.00 -5.31
CA LEU A 119 6.40 3.44 -5.51
C LEU A 119 5.04 3.93 -6.04
N MET A 120 4.43 3.20 -6.99
CA MET A 120 3.08 3.54 -7.49
C MET A 120 1.98 3.32 -6.45
N PRO A 121 1.90 2.16 -5.74
CA PRO A 121 0.96 1.99 -4.64
C PRO A 121 1.13 2.99 -3.50
N ILE A 122 2.35 3.43 -3.20
CA ILE A 122 2.60 4.48 -2.21
C ILE A 122 1.99 5.80 -2.67
N LEU A 123 2.26 6.23 -3.90
CA LEU A 123 1.77 7.51 -4.43
C LEU A 123 0.25 7.49 -4.60
N VAL A 124 -0.28 6.53 -5.36
CA VAL A 124 -1.71 6.38 -5.65
C VAL A 124 -2.48 6.07 -4.38
N GLY A 125 -1.97 5.16 -3.56
CA GLY A 125 -2.59 4.76 -2.31
C GLY A 125 -2.68 5.89 -1.29
N ASN A 126 -1.63 6.69 -1.11
CA ASN A 126 -1.72 7.88 -0.25
C ASN A 126 -2.66 8.93 -0.85
N ALA A 127 -2.58 9.24 -2.15
CA ALA A 127 -3.48 10.22 -2.76
C ALA A 127 -4.97 9.83 -2.63
N VAL A 128 -5.31 8.57 -2.93
CA VAL A 128 -6.69 8.07 -2.86
C VAL A 128 -7.16 7.90 -1.42
N SER A 129 -6.38 7.27 -0.55
CA SER A 129 -6.81 7.04 0.84
C SER A 129 -7.04 8.33 1.60
N TRP A 130 -6.18 9.34 1.43
CA TRP A 130 -6.34 10.64 2.06
C TRP A 130 -7.54 11.39 1.50
N THR A 131 -7.76 11.40 0.18
CA THR A 131 -8.92 12.08 -0.43
C THR A 131 -10.25 11.44 0.00
N VAL A 132 -10.31 10.10 0.06
CA VAL A 132 -11.47 9.36 0.57
C VAL A 132 -11.69 9.65 2.06
N TYR A 133 -10.63 9.64 2.87
CA TYR A 133 -10.71 9.96 4.29
C TYR A 133 -11.25 11.38 4.54
N PHE A 134 -10.76 12.39 3.82
CA PHE A 134 -11.26 13.76 3.94
C PHE A 134 -12.74 13.88 3.53
N LYS A 135 -13.16 13.19 2.46
CA LYS A 135 -14.58 13.16 2.07
C LYS A 135 -15.47 12.51 3.14
N LEU A 136 -15.00 11.41 3.75
CA LEU A 136 -15.71 10.72 4.85
C LEU A 136 -15.74 11.52 6.15
N CYS A 137 -14.72 12.33 6.43
CA CYS A 137 -14.73 13.28 7.56
C CYS A 137 -15.71 14.43 7.33
N LYS A 138 -15.86 14.91 6.09
CA LYS A 138 -16.77 16.01 5.75
C LYS A 138 -18.23 15.56 5.72
N ASN A 139 -18.51 14.34 5.25
CA ASN A 139 -19.82 13.71 5.26
C ASN A 139 -19.77 12.42 6.10
N PRO A 140 -19.93 12.52 7.44
CA PRO A 140 -19.98 11.33 8.28
C PRO A 140 -21.18 10.46 7.86
N MET A 141 -20.89 9.25 7.35
CA MET A 141 -21.91 8.23 7.12
C MET A 141 -22.79 8.11 8.38
N PRO A 142 -24.13 8.10 8.25
CA PRO A 142 -25.01 7.91 9.40
C PRO A 142 -24.61 6.61 10.09
N ARG A 143 -24.26 6.68 11.38
CA ARG A 143 -24.04 5.48 12.19
C ARG A 143 -25.34 4.69 12.13
N ARG A 144 -25.34 3.55 11.44
CA ARG A 144 -26.35 2.53 11.70
C ARG A 144 -26.03 2.00 13.08
N LEU A 145 -26.73 2.58 14.07
CA LEU A 145 -26.93 2.05 15.40
C LEU A 145 -27.55 0.65 15.29
#